data_AF-A0A7H1MFJ5-F1
#
_entry.id   AF-A0A7H1MFJ5-F1
#
_cell.length_a   1.000
_cell.length_b   1.000
_cell.length_c   1.000
_cell.angle_alpha   90.00
_cell.angle_beta   90.00
_cell.angle_gamma   90.00
#
_symmetry.space_group_name_H-M   'P 1'
#
loop_
_entity.id
_entity.type
_entity.pdbx_description
1 polymer ?
#
loop_
_entity_poly.entity_id
_entity_poly.type
_entity_poly.pdbx_seq_one_letter_code
_entity_poly.pdbx_strand_id
1 'polypeptide(L)' 'MPKARTDKRPFTARELAEKFKCSQVTIRKYWAQDRADYLAENSISRDKPWEHLGISRATWYRRRKPMPPETLTTGEKS' A
#
# COMPACT_ATOMS: atom_id res chain seq x y z
N MET A 1 2.57 -10.07 11.80
CA MET A 1 2.13 -9.96 10.40
C MET A 1 3.37 -10.06 9.51
N PRO A 2 3.38 -10.88 8.45
CA PRO A 2 4.54 -10.98 7.58
C PRO A 2 4.84 -9.62 6.95
N LYS A 3 6.06 -9.13 7.19
CA LYS A 3 6.56 -7.85 6.69
C LYS A 3 6.52 -7.81 5.16
N ALA A 4 6.01 -6.73 4.58
CA ALA A 4 6.00 -6.51 3.14
C ALA A 4 7.43 -6.65 2.57
N ARG A 5 7.61 -7.53 1.58
CA ARG A 5 8.89 -7.72 0.89
C ARG A 5 9.08 -6.62 -0.18
N THR A 6 9.05 -5.36 0.26
CA THR A 6 9.16 -4.16 -0.59
C THR A 6 10.61 -3.75 -0.86
N ASP A 7 11.59 -4.42 -0.25
CA ASP A 7 13.00 -4.17 -0.53
C ASP A 7 13.40 -4.57 -1.94
N LYS A 8 14.39 -3.87 -2.50
CA LYS A 8 14.96 -4.21 -3.80
C LYS A 8 15.54 -5.60 -3.75
N ARG A 9 15.17 -6.43 -4.73
CA ARG A 9 15.61 -7.81 -4.81
C ARG A 9 17.10 -7.84 -5.18
N PRO A 10 17.96 -8.53 -4.40
CA PRO A 10 19.39 -8.62 -4.71
C PRO A 10 19.67 -9.53 -5.91
N PHE A 11 18.71 -10.39 -6.30
CA PHE A 11 18.81 -11.31 -7.42
C PHE A 11 17.57 -11.26 -8.29
N THR A 12 17.73 -11.57 -9.57
CA THR A 12 16.64 -11.69 -10.52
C THR A 12 15.89 -13.01 -10.35
N ALA A 13 14.63 -13.05 -10.78
CA ALA A 13 13.85 -14.30 -10.77
C ALA A 13 14.47 -15.39 -11.67
N ARG A 14 15.25 -14.98 -12.70
CA ARG A 14 15.95 -15.90 -13.61
C ARG A 14 17.09 -16.63 -12.90
N GLU A 15 17.96 -15.88 -12.21
CA GLU A 15 19.11 -16.46 -11.49
C GLU A 15 18.67 -17.46 -10.41
N LEU A 16 17.57 -17.15 -9.71
CA LEU A 16 17.04 -18.05 -8.70
C LEU A 16 16.34 -19.26 -9.31
N ALA A 17 15.64 -19.09 -10.43
CA ALA A 17 15.05 -20.21 -11.17
C ALA A 17 16.13 -21.22 -11.59
N GLU A 18 17.28 -20.74 -12.07
CA GLU A 18 18.44 -21.56 -12.43
C GLU A 18 19.06 -22.25 -11.20
N LYS A 19 19.32 -21.49 -10.13
CA LYS A 19 19.90 -22.02 -8.88
C LYS A 19 19.03 -23.11 -8.22
N PHE A 20 17.72 -22.89 -8.18
CA PHE A 20 16.76 -23.80 -7.57
C PHE A 20 16.16 -24.81 -8.56
N LYS A 21 16.62 -24.81 -9.82
CA LYS A 21 16.14 -25.68 -10.90
C LYS A 21 14.61 -25.70 -11.00
N CYS A 22 13.99 -24.53 -10.92
CA CYS A 22 12.54 -24.37 -10.91
C CYS A 22 12.07 -23.30 -11.91
N SER A 23 10.76 -23.20 -12.13
CA SER A 23 10.21 -22.19 -13.03
C SER A 23 10.33 -20.77 -12.46
N GLN A 24 10.62 -19.79 -13.33
CA GLN A 24 10.56 -18.38 -12.96
C GLN A 24 9.18 -17.98 -12.42
N VAL A 25 8.10 -18.63 -12.87
CA VAL A 25 6.75 -18.40 -12.36
C VAL A 25 6.65 -18.80 -10.90
N THR A 26 7.29 -19.91 -10.50
CA THR A 26 7.34 -20.37 -9.10
C THR A 26 8.05 -19.35 -8.22
N ILE A 27 9.21 -18.85 -8.66
CA ILE A 27 9.94 -17.80 -7.94
C ILE A 27 9.11 -16.51 -7.82
N ARG A 28 8.43 -16.09 -8.90
CA ARG A 28 7.55 -14.91 -8.88
C ARG A 28 6.37 -15.09 -7.91
N LYS A 29 5.76 -16.27 -7.88
CA LYS A 29 4.65 -16.61 -6.96
C LYS A 29 5.11 -16.62 -5.50
N TYR A 30 6.25 -17.24 -5.22
CA TYR A 30 6.84 -17.27 -3.87
C TYR A 30 7.11 -15.86 -3.31
N TRP A 31 7.40 -14.91 -4.19
CA TRP A 31 7.64 -13.51 -3.84
C TRP A 31 6.47 -12.57 -4.13
N ALA A 32 5.31 -13.08 -4.55
CA ALA A 32 4.13 -12.25 -4.69
C ALA A 32 3.66 -11.84 -3.29
N GLN A 33 3.29 -10.56 -3.13
CA GLN A 33 2.57 -10.10 -1.95
C GLN A 33 1.13 -10.61 -2.04
N ASP A 34 0.54 -11.00 -0.91
CA ASP A 34 -0.87 -11.34 -0.89
C ASP A 34 -1.73 -10.12 -1.27
N ARG A 35 -2.85 -10.37 -1.95
CA ARG A 35 -3.75 -9.30 -2.40
C ARG A 35 -4.32 -8.53 -1.21
N ALA A 36 -4.70 -9.21 -0.13
CA ALA A 36 -5.28 -8.56 1.04
C ALA A 36 -4.26 -7.62 1.70
N ASP A 37 -3.02 -8.07 1.85
CA ASP A 37 -1.92 -7.27 2.40
C ASP A 37 -1.64 -6.03 1.53
N TYR A 38 -1.55 -6.21 0.19
CA TYR A 38 -1.36 -5.09 -0.73
C TYR A 38 -2.47 -4.05 -0.62
N LEU A 39 -3.73 -4.49 -0.49
CA LEU A 39 -4.87 -3.59 -0.36
C LEU A 39 -4.90 -2.87 0.98
N ALA A 40 -4.50 -3.53 2.07
CA ALA A 40 -4.38 -2.89 3.37
C ALA A 40 -3.32 -1.78 3.36
N GLU A 41 -2.18 -2.02 2.69
CA GLU A 41 -1.09 -1.03 2.58
C GLU A 41 -1.39 0.13 1.61
N ASN A 42 -2.18 -0.13 0.57
CA ASN A 42 -2.49 0.84 -0.50
C ASN A 42 -3.93 1.38 -0.42
N SER A 43 -4.59 1.24 0.72
CA SER A 43 -5.98 1.63 0.97
C SER A 43 -6.24 3.13 0.77
N ILE A 44 -5.22 3.99 0.96
CA ILE A 44 -5.29 5.45 0.81
C ILE A 44 -5.96 5.89 -0.50
N SER A 45 -5.73 5.17 -1.61
CA SER A 45 -6.33 5.52 -2.91
C SER A 45 -7.81 5.15 -3.01
N ARG A 46 -8.25 4.14 -2.24
CA ARG A 46 -9.66 3.72 -2.14
C ARG A 46 -10.43 4.58 -1.15
N ASP A 47 -9.83 4.83 0.00
CA ASP A 47 -10.46 5.55 1.12
C ASP A 47 -10.51 7.06 0.86
N LYS A 48 -9.65 7.56 -0.05
CA LYS A 48 -9.61 8.94 -0.52
C LYS A 48 -9.85 9.96 0.61
N PRO A 49 -9.01 9.96 1.66
CA PRO A 49 -9.24 10.76 2.87
C PRO A 49 -9.37 12.27 2.57
N TRP A 50 -8.80 12.75 1.46
CA TRP A 50 -8.94 14.13 1.02
C TRP A 50 -10.37 14.54 0.64
N GLU A 51 -11.20 13.62 0.14
CA GLU A 51 -12.62 13.89 -0.15
C GLU A 51 -13.38 14.15 1.16
N HIS A 52 -13.13 13.34 2.20
CA HIS A 52 -13.72 13.52 3.53
C HIS A 52 -13.27 14.82 4.22
N LEU A 53 -12.04 15.24 3.98
CA LEU A 53 -11.49 16.50 4.50
C LEU A 53 -11.92 17.72 3.66
N GLY A 54 -12.62 17.54 2.54
CA GLY A 54 -13.02 18.63 1.65
C GLY A 54 -11.85 19.33 0.95
N ILE A 55 -10.71 18.64 0.77
CA ILE A 55 -9.50 19.20 0.16
C ILE A 55 -9.10 18.43 -1.10
N SER A 56 -8.33 19.07 -1.98
CA SER A 56 -7.78 18.38 -3.15
C SER A 56 -6.74 17.32 -2.73
N ARG A 57 -6.62 16.24 -3.52
CA ARG A 57 -5.58 15.21 -3.35
C ARG A 57 -4.17 15.81 -3.28
N ALA A 58 -3.86 16.77 -4.15
CA ALA A 58 -2.54 17.42 -4.17
C ALA A 58 -2.25 18.19 -2.88
N THR A 59 -3.25 18.89 -2.35
CA THR A 59 -3.16 19.59 -1.06
C THR A 59 -2.91 18.61 0.09
N TRP A 60 -3.56 17.44 0.07
CA TRP A 60 -3.37 16.40 1.08
C TRP A 60 -1.94 15.83 1.11
N TYR A 61 -1.35 15.54 -0.06
CA TYR A 61 0.06 15.09 -0.15
C TYR A 61 1.05 16.18 0.26
N ARG A 62 0.79 17.46 -0.09
CA ARG A 62 1.65 18.60 0.30
C ARG A 62 1.65 18.86 1.80
N ARG A 63 0.49 18.69 2.46
CA ARG A 63 0.32 18.83 3.92
C ARG A 63 0.90 17.66 4.73
N ARG A 64 1.62 16.72 4.10
CA ARG A 64 2.25 15.54 4.72
C ARG A 64 1.25 14.65 5.49
N LYS A 65 0.17 14.24 4.83
CA LYS A 65 -0.84 13.28 5.35
C LYS A 65 -1.33 13.68 6.75
N PRO A 66 -2.00 14.83 6.90
CA PRO A 66 -2.66 15.13 8.17
C PRO A 66 -3.59 13.95 8.47
N MET A 67 -3.30 13.22 9.55
CA MET A 67 -4.25 12.25 10.07
C MET A 67 -5.54 13.02 10.35
N PRO A 68 -6.71 12.52 9.94
CA PRO A 68 -7.95 13.10 10.43
C PRO A 68 -7.87 13.05 11.97
N PRO A 69 -8.07 14.17 12.69
CA PRO A 69 -8.34 14.06 14.11
C PRO A 69 -9.58 13.17 14.24
N GLU A 70 -9.48 12.10 15.04
CA GLU A 70 -10.64 11.29 15.36
C GLU A 70 -11.71 12.21 15.95
N THR A 71 -12.86 12.28 15.28
CA THR A 71 -14.13 12.84 15.75
C THR A 71 -14.13 14.30 16.22
N LEU A 72 -14.71 15.19 15.39
CA LEU A 72 -15.69 16.17 15.90
C LEU A 72 -16.90 16.17 14.96
N THR A 73 -17.74 15.17 15.15
CA THR A 73 -19.16 15.22 14.83
C THR A 73 -19.83 16.29 15.72
N THR A 74 -19.91 17.54 15.27
CA THR A 74 -20.92 18.49 15.76
C THR A 74 -21.28 19.42 14.62
N GLY A 75 -22.16 18.94 13.75
CA GLY A 75 -23.04 19.81 13.00
C GLY A 75 -24.19 20.21 13.91
N GLU A 76 -24.02 21.28 14.68
CA GLU A 76 -25.13 22.00 15.31
C GLU A 76 -25.19 23.38 14.64
N LYS A 77 -25.99 23.46 13.57
CA LYS A 77 -26.55 24.74 13.11
C LYS A 77 -27.95 24.85 13.73
N SER A 78 -28.11 25.75 14.69
CA SER A 78 -29.37 26.45 14.99
C SER A 78 -29.20 27.92 14.61
#